data_AF-A0A5D2MYL2-F1
#
_entry.id   AF-A0A5D2MYL2-F1
#
_cell.length_a   1.000
_cell.length_b   1.000
_cell.length_c   1.000
_cell.angle_alpha   90.00
_cell.angle_beta   90.00
_cell.angle_gamma   90.00
#
_symmetry.space_group_name_H-M   'P 1'
#
loop_
_entity.id
_entity.type
_entity.pdbx_description
1 polymer ?
#
loop_
_entity_poly.entity_id
_entity_poly.type
_entity_poly.pdbx_seq_one_letter_code
_entity_poly.pdbx_strand_id
1 'polypeptide(L)'
;MIPISIKVSLDLVKSLYAKFIDWDAEMIDYETGIPSHATNTAISEDLGQVEYIMTDKTGTLTENRMIFRRCCISGVFYGNESGDALKDMKLLNAVAGGSPDVVQFLTVMAICNTVVPIKSKTGAISYKAQSQDEDALVNAAAQLHMVYANKNANILEIRFNGSVIKYEVLEILEFTSDRKRMSVVVKDCQTGKIVLLSKGADEAILPYAFVGQQTRTFIEAVEQYAQLGLRTLCLACRELREDEYQEWSLMFKEASSTLVDREWRIAEACQRLEHDFEVLGVTAIEDRLQDGVPETIETLRKAGINFWMLTGDKQNTAIQIALSCNFISPEPKGQLLLIDGKTEDEVCRSLERVLLTMRITSSEPKDVAFVVDGWALEIALKHYRKAFTELAILSRTAICCRVTPSQKAQLVELLKSCDYRTLAIGDGGNDVRMIQQADIGVGISGREGLQAARAADYSIGKFRFLKRLILVHGRYSYNRTAFLSQYSFYKSLVICFIQILCLWN
;
A
#
# COMPACT_ATOMS: atom_id res chain seq x y z
N MET A 1 17.68 33.52 -37.03
CA MET A 1 17.44 32.42 -37.99
C MET A 1 17.34 31.10 -37.23
N ILE A 2 16.33 30.28 -37.52
CA ILE A 2 16.07 29.02 -36.81
C ILE A 2 16.68 27.85 -37.62
N PRO A 3 17.52 26.98 -37.04
CA PRO A 3 18.07 25.83 -37.75
C PRO A 3 16.96 24.83 -38.10
N ILE A 4 16.75 24.53 -39.39
CA ILE A 4 15.72 23.57 -39.83
C ILE A 4 16.00 22.16 -39.29
N SER A 5 17.28 21.80 -39.13
CA SER A 5 17.71 20.46 -38.69
C SER A 5 17.66 20.24 -37.18
N ILE A 6 17.37 21.26 -36.36
CA ILE A 6 17.41 21.13 -34.89
C ILE A 6 16.39 20.11 -34.39
N LYS A 7 15.18 20.12 -34.94
CA LYS A 7 14.09 19.22 -34.53
C LYS A 7 14.47 17.76 -34.79
N VAL A 8 14.87 17.45 -36.02
CA VAL A 8 15.27 16.08 -36.40
C VAL A 8 16.47 15.60 -35.60
N SER A 9 17.44 16.48 -35.34
CA SER A 9 18.62 16.13 -34.54
C SER A 9 18.26 15.82 -33.09
N LEU A 10 17.37 16.62 -32.49
CA LEU A 10 16.87 16.40 -31.14
C LEU A 10 16.06 15.10 -31.05
N ASP A 11 15.13 14.88 -31.97
CA ASP A 11 14.29 13.68 -31.98
C ASP A 11 15.15 12.40 -32.07
N LEU A 12 16.15 12.38 -32.97
CA LEU A 12 17.07 11.25 -33.10
C LEU A 12 17.85 10.99 -31.81
N VAL A 13 18.39 12.05 -31.21
CA VAL A 13 19.23 11.94 -30.01
C VAL A 13 18.41 11.51 -28.79
N LYS A 14 17.17 12.01 -28.67
CA LYS A 14 16.24 11.59 -27.63
C LYS A 14 15.85 10.11 -27.74
N SER A 15 15.62 9.62 -28.96
CA SER A 15 15.43 8.19 -29.20
C SER A 15 16.64 7.34 -28.77
N LEU A 16 17.86 7.86 -28.93
CA LEU A 16 19.06 7.18 -28.43
C LEU A 16 19.15 7.20 -26.90
N TYR A 17 18.73 8.27 -26.22
CA TYR A 17 18.68 8.30 -24.76
C TYR A 17 17.73 7.23 -24.21
N ALA A 18 16.54 7.10 -24.79
CA ALA A 18 15.60 6.04 -24.42
C ALA A 18 16.20 4.64 -24.61
N LYS A 19 16.98 4.42 -25.68
CA LYS A 19 17.71 3.15 -25.88
C LYS A 19 18.82 2.92 -24.87
N PHE A 20 19.52 3.95 -24.42
CA PHE A 20 20.50 3.82 -23.35
C PHE A 20 19.88 3.46 -22.00
N ILE A 21 18.65 3.92 -21.74
CA ILE A 21 17.84 3.50 -20.58
C ILE A 21 17.49 2.00 -20.72
N ASP A 22 16.98 1.58 -21.88
CA ASP A 22 16.64 0.16 -22.15
C ASP A 22 17.86 -0.79 -22.00
N TRP A 23 19.06 -0.32 -22.35
CA TRP A 23 20.29 -1.13 -22.36
C TRP A 23 21.08 -1.12 -21.04
N ASP A 24 20.61 -0.42 -20.02
CA ASP A 24 21.34 -0.30 -18.77
C ASP A 24 21.24 -1.57 -17.91
N ALA A 25 22.35 -2.32 -17.85
CA ALA A 25 22.43 -3.57 -17.08
C ALA A 25 22.22 -3.38 -15.57
N GLU A 26 22.41 -2.17 -15.04
CA GLU A 26 22.17 -1.86 -13.63
C GLU A 26 20.69 -1.57 -13.32
N MET A 27 19.83 -1.44 -14.34
CA MET A 27 18.39 -1.24 -14.20
C MET A 27 17.58 -2.49 -14.58
N ILE A 28 18.21 -3.66 -14.50
CA ILE A 28 17.56 -4.96 -14.67
C ILE A 28 17.26 -5.55 -13.29
N ASP A 29 16.01 -5.90 -13.05
CA ASP A 29 15.67 -6.69 -11.87
C ASP A 29 16.05 -8.15 -12.07
N TYR A 30 17.14 -8.58 -11.44
CA TYR A 30 17.65 -9.96 -11.57
C TYR A 30 16.72 -11.02 -10.96
N GLU A 31 15.81 -10.66 -10.05
CA GLU A 31 14.87 -11.63 -9.47
C GLU A 31 13.75 -11.99 -10.44
N THR A 32 13.26 -11.02 -11.20
CA THR A 32 12.16 -11.19 -12.16
C THR A 32 12.64 -11.30 -13.61
N GLY A 33 13.89 -10.91 -13.88
CA GLY A 33 14.46 -10.79 -15.23
C GLY A 33 13.91 -9.59 -16.02
N ILE A 34 13.22 -8.65 -15.37
CA ILE A 34 12.55 -7.53 -16.04
C ILE A 34 13.54 -6.35 -16.20
N PRO A 35 13.88 -5.93 -17.43
CA PRO A 35 14.68 -4.73 -17.66
C PRO A 35 13.82 -3.46 -17.55
N SER A 36 14.47 -2.32 -17.32
CA SER A 36 13.82 -1.02 -17.53
C SER A 36 13.45 -0.81 -18.99
N HIS A 37 12.32 -0.15 -19.23
CA HIS A 37 11.85 0.16 -20.57
C HIS A 37 11.39 1.62 -20.69
N ALA A 38 11.84 2.33 -21.72
CA ALA A 38 11.35 3.65 -22.07
C ALA A 38 10.30 3.56 -23.19
N THR A 39 9.02 3.69 -22.83
CA THR A 39 7.89 3.75 -23.77
C THR A 39 7.89 5.08 -24.53
N ASN A 40 8.13 6.18 -23.80
CA ASN A 40 8.16 7.52 -24.37
C ASN A 40 9.60 7.97 -24.60
N THR A 41 9.96 8.16 -25.87
CA THR A 41 11.33 8.54 -26.24
C THR A 41 11.57 10.05 -26.21
N ALA A 42 10.54 10.88 -26.00
CA ALA A 42 10.63 12.32 -26.22
C ALA A 42 10.97 13.14 -24.96
N ILE A 43 10.85 12.53 -23.77
CA ILE A 43 10.84 13.22 -22.47
C ILE A 43 12.04 12.86 -21.57
N SER A 44 13.12 12.31 -22.14
CA SER A 44 14.27 11.87 -21.34
C SER A 44 15.01 13.02 -20.64
N GLU A 45 14.97 14.24 -21.19
CA GLU A 45 15.51 15.41 -20.50
C GLU A 45 14.67 15.88 -19.31
N ASP A 46 13.36 15.64 -19.33
CA ASP A 46 12.45 16.10 -18.26
C ASP A 46 12.77 15.37 -16.95
N LEU A 47 13.28 14.13 -17.03
CA LEU A 47 13.79 13.37 -15.87
C LEU A 47 14.87 14.14 -15.11
N GLY A 48 15.67 14.97 -15.78
CA GLY A 48 16.70 15.79 -15.16
C GLY A 48 16.19 17.05 -14.46
N GLN A 49 14.89 17.34 -14.56
CA GLN A 49 14.24 18.52 -14.01
C GLN A 49 13.18 18.20 -12.95
N VAL A 50 12.99 16.92 -12.59
CA VAL A 50 11.97 16.50 -11.62
C VAL A 50 12.17 17.19 -10.27
N GLU A 51 11.12 17.80 -9.75
CA GLU A 51 11.12 18.48 -8.45
C GLU A 51 10.25 17.76 -7.42
N TYR A 52 9.14 17.15 -7.86
CA TYR A 52 8.23 16.39 -7.00
C TYR A 52 8.05 14.98 -7.52
N ILE A 53 8.18 14.00 -6.60
CA ILE A 53 7.81 12.60 -6.83
C ILE A 53 6.58 12.28 -6.00
N MET A 54 5.51 11.91 -6.68
CA MET A 54 4.29 11.38 -6.09
C MET A 54 4.30 9.87 -6.24
N THR A 55 4.29 9.16 -5.11
CA THR A 55 4.44 7.71 -5.09
C THR A 55 3.27 7.05 -4.37
N ASP A 56 2.80 5.94 -4.93
CA ASP A 56 1.96 5.03 -4.17
C ASP A 56 2.79 4.31 -3.09
N LYS A 57 2.10 3.75 -2.10
CA LYS A 57 2.70 2.97 -1.01
C LYS A 57 2.75 1.48 -1.34
N THR A 58 1.61 0.87 -1.66
CA THR A 58 1.48 -0.59 -1.79
C THR A 58 2.06 -1.02 -3.12
N GLY A 59 2.91 -2.05 -3.15
CA GLY A 59 3.48 -2.56 -4.41
C GLY A 59 4.50 -1.63 -5.09
N THR A 60 4.59 -0.37 -4.66
CA THR A 60 5.58 0.61 -5.11
C THR A 60 6.71 0.81 -4.11
N LEU A 61 6.40 1.25 -2.89
CA LEU A 61 7.39 1.33 -1.80
C LEU A 61 7.53 0.00 -1.09
N THR A 62 6.45 -0.77 -1.02
CA THR A 62 6.43 -2.11 -0.44
C THR A 62 6.51 -3.18 -1.52
N GLU A 63 7.02 -4.36 -1.17
CA GLU A 63 7.07 -5.54 -2.04
C GLU A 63 5.68 -6.14 -2.26
N ASN A 64 4.66 -5.63 -1.55
CA ASN A 64 3.35 -6.27 -1.43
C ASN A 64 3.57 -7.75 -1.10
N ARG A 65 4.28 -7.96 0.01
CA ARG A 65 4.60 -9.26 0.58
C ARG A 65 4.32 -9.19 2.06
N MET A 66 3.11 -9.61 2.40
CA MET A 66 2.61 -9.65 3.76
C MET A 66 3.32 -10.75 4.55
N ILE A 67 3.95 -10.38 5.67
CA ILE A 67 4.68 -11.32 6.55
C ILE A 67 4.06 -11.25 7.95
N PHE A 68 3.59 -12.38 8.46
CA PHE A 68 3.15 -12.47 9.85
C PHE A 68 4.35 -12.28 10.79
N ARG A 69 4.27 -11.26 11.66
CA ARG A 69 5.37 -10.87 12.54
C ARG A 69 5.06 -11.07 14.00
N ARG A 70 3.98 -10.47 14.49
CA ARG A 70 3.62 -10.50 15.92
C ARG A 70 2.18 -10.92 16.09
N CYS A 71 1.84 -11.40 17.28
CA CYS A 71 0.45 -11.56 17.68
C CYS A 71 0.26 -11.37 19.18
N CYS A 72 -0.96 -11.05 19.58
CA CYS A 72 -1.40 -11.08 20.96
C CYS A 72 -2.52 -12.12 21.05
N ILE A 73 -2.40 -13.15 21.90
CA ILE A 73 -3.40 -14.20 22.08
C ILE A 73 -3.78 -14.26 23.56
N SER A 74 -5.06 -14.14 23.87
CA SER A 74 -5.57 -14.08 25.26
C SER A 74 -4.80 -13.11 26.16
N GLY A 75 -4.42 -11.95 25.61
CA GLY A 75 -3.67 -10.91 26.33
C GLY A 75 -2.15 -11.14 26.46
N VAL A 76 -1.63 -12.26 25.94
CA VAL A 76 -0.18 -12.55 25.92
C VAL A 76 0.42 -12.12 24.58
N PHE A 77 1.46 -11.29 24.64
CA PHE A 77 2.19 -10.80 23.48
C PHE A 77 3.25 -11.81 23.03
N TYR A 78 3.26 -12.11 21.74
CA TYR A 78 4.21 -13.02 21.09
C TYR A 78 4.98 -12.31 19.98
N GLY A 79 6.27 -12.62 19.92
CA GLY A 79 7.25 -12.00 19.05
C GLY A 79 8.60 -11.95 19.77
N ASN A 80 9.62 -12.58 19.18
CA ASN A 80 10.97 -12.51 19.72
C ASN A 80 11.56 -11.07 19.64
N GLU A 81 12.83 -10.88 20.02
CA GLU A 81 13.51 -9.57 19.95
C GLU A 81 13.49 -8.95 18.54
N SER A 82 13.53 -9.77 17.50
CA SER A 82 13.40 -9.34 16.10
C SER A 82 11.95 -9.16 15.61
N GLY A 83 10.96 -9.39 16.49
CA GLY A 83 9.54 -9.30 16.18
C GLY A 83 9.02 -10.45 15.32
N ASP A 84 9.62 -11.64 15.41
CA ASP A 84 9.21 -12.85 14.70
C ASP A 84 8.54 -13.82 15.68
N ALA A 85 7.20 -13.89 15.64
CA ALA A 85 6.37 -14.76 16.47
C ALA A 85 6.53 -16.24 16.10
N LEU A 86 6.88 -16.54 14.85
CA LEU A 86 7.08 -17.93 14.40
C LEU A 86 8.33 -18.55 15.02
N LYS A 87 9.25 -17.72 15.52
CA LYS A 87 10.46 -18.13 16.26
C LYS A 87 10.38 -17.84 17.76
N ASP A 88 9.24 -17.37 18.25
CA ASP A 88 9.06 -17.12 19.68
C ASP A 88 8.89 -18.44 20.43
N MET A 89 9.83 -18.76 21.32
CA MET A 89 9.81 -19.96 22.14
C MET A 89 8.54 -20.07 23.00
N LYS A 90 7.98 -18.93 23.45
CA LYS A 90 6.73 -18.95 24.25
C LYS A 90 5.56 -19.44 23.42
N LEU A 91 5.45 -18.95 22.18
CA LEU A 91 4.37 -19.36 21.28
C LEU A 91 4.53 -20.82 20.87
N LEU A 92 5.75 -21.22 20.48
CA LEU A 92 6.04 -22.60 20.10
C LEU A 92 5.75 -23.60 21.22
N ASN A 93 6.08 -23.25 22.47
CA ASN A 93 5.74 -24.07 23.63
C ASN A 93 4.22 -24.15 23.87
N ALA A 94 3.49 -23.05 23.70
CA ALA A 94 2.03 -23.04 23.84
C ALA A 94 1.33 -23.86 22.74
N VAL A 95 1.86 -23.84 21.52
CA VAL A 95 1.41 -24.67 20.39
C VAL A 95 1.71 -26.15 20.65
N ALA A 96 2.92 -26.48 21.10
CA ALA A 96 3.30 -27.85 21.44
C ALA A 96 2.48 -28.41 22.61
N GLY A 97 2.18 -27.56 23.60
CA GLY A 97 1.32 -27.88 24.74
C GLY A 97 -0.17 -27.97 24.41
N GLY A 98 -0.61 -27.56 23.21
CA GLY A 98 -2.00 -27.62 22.79
C GLY A 98 -2.92 -26.69 23.59
N SER A 99 -2.44 -25.50 23.98
CA SER A 99 -3.25 -24.53 24.73
C SER A 99 -4.53 -24.18 23.97
N PRO A 100 -5.73 -24.28 24.57
CA PRO A 100 -7.01 -24.17 23.86
C PRO A 100 -7.14 -22.83 23.13
N ASP A 101 -6.78 -21.72 23.78
CA ASP A 101 -6.82 -20.38 23.22
C ASP A 101 -5.95 -20.22 21.96
N VAL A 102 -4.75 -20.81 21.99
CA VAL A 102 -3.81 -20.77 20.86
C VAL A 102 -4.32 -21.63 19.72
N VAL A 103 -4.85 -22.82 20.04
CA VAL A 103 -5.45 -23.71 19.04
C VAL A 103 -6.63 -23.03 18.36
N GLN A 104 -7.53 -22.38 19.11
CA GLN A 104 -8.64 -21.61 18.54
C GLN A 104 -8.16 -20.44 17.68
N PHE A 105 -7.19 -19.66 18.17
CA PHE A 105 -6.61 -18.54 17.42
C PHE A 105 -6.02 -19.00 16.08
N LEU A 106 -5.22 -20.07 16.09
CA LEU A 106 -4.65 -20.67 14.88
C LEU A 106 -5.73 -21.28 13.96
N THR A 107 -6.81 -21.80 14.53
CA THR A 107 -7.94 -22.33 13.78
C THR A 107 -8.63 -21.21 12.99
N VAL A 108 -8.85 -20.04 13.61
CA VAL A 108 -9.38 -18.86 12.89
C VAL A 108 -8.42 -18.42 11.77
N MET A 109 -7.11 -18.37 12.02
CA MET A 109 -6.12 -18.04 10.98
C MET A 109 -6.18 -19.01 9.79
N ALA A 110 -6.32 -20.31 10.05
CA ALA A 110 -6.32 -21.35 9.04
C ALA A 110 -7.64 -21.50 8.27
N ILE A 111 -8.80 -21.22 8.89
CA ILE A 111 -10.13 -21.46 8.31
C ILE A 111 -10.82 -20.19 7.80
N CYS A 112 -10.69 -19.07 8.51
CA CYS A 112 -11.46 -17.86 8.23
C CYS A 112 -10.85 -17.08 7.05
N ASN A 113 -10.88 -17.68 5.87
CA ASN A 113 -10.29 -17.20 4.63
C ASN A 113 -10.91 -17.90 3.39
N THR A 114 -10.59 -17.41 2.18
CA THR A 114 -11.01 -18.06 0.92
C THR A 114 -9.86 -18.84 0.25
N VAL A 115 -8.80 -19.15 0.99
CA VAL A 115 -7.58 -19.77 0.45
C VAL A 115 -7.85 -21.20 -0.01
N VAL A 116 -7.20 -21.58 -1.11
CA VAL A 116 -7.27 -22.94 -1.65
C VAL A 116 -5.92 -23.64 -1.44
N PRO A 117 -5.87 -24.78 -0.72
CA PRO A 117 -4.66 -25.57 -0.58
C PRO A 117 -4.41 -26.38 -1.85
N ILE A 118 -3.19 -26.29 -2.39
CA ILE A 118 -2.73 -27.01 -3.57
C ILE A 118 -1.64 -27.98 -3.13
N LYS A 119 -1.88 -29.27 -3.32
CA LYS A 119 -0.89 -30.32 -3.03
C LYS A 119 0.06 -30.48 -4.20
N SER A 120 1.34 -30.28 -3.96
CA SER A 120 2.40 -30.57 -4.91
C SER A 120 2.63 -32.09 -5.04
N LYS A 121 3.31 -32.51 -6.12
CA LYS A 121 3.68 -33.91 -6.35
C LYS A 121 4.56 -34.51 -5.25
N THR A 122 5.27 -33.66 -4.51
CA THR A 122 6.15 -34.06 -3.40
C THR A 122 5.43 -34.15 -2.05
N GLY A 123 4.12 -33.84 -2.01
CA GLY A 123 3.31 -33.83 -0.79
C GLY A 123 3.35 -32.51 -0.01
N ALA A 124 4.17 -31.53 -0.42
CA ALA A 124 4.15 -30.19 0.15
C ALA A 124 2.87 -29.45 -0.26
N ILE A 125 2.27 -28.71 0.68
CA ILE A 125 1.05 -27.93 0.45
C ILE A 125 1.45 -26.48 0.22
N SER A 126 1.03 -25.93 -0.92
CA SER A 126 1.13 -24.50 -1.23
C SER A 126 -0.26 -23.88 -1.19
N TYR A 127 -0.36 -22.66 -0.70
CA TYR A 127 -1.63 -21.95 -0.59
C TYR A 127 -1.79 -20.96 -1.74
N LYS A 128 -3.02 -20.85 -2.27
CA LYS A 128 -3.39 -19.82 -3.24
C LYS A 128 -4.51 -18.98 -2.65
N ALA A 129 -4.21 -17.72 -2.37
CA ALA A 129 -5.14 -16.76 -1.78
C ALA A 129 -5.56 -15.68 -2.79
N GLN A 130 -6.71 -15.05 -2.54
CA GLN A 130 -7.12 -13.82 -3.24
C GLN A 130 -6.51 -12.57 -2.61
N SER A 131 -6.35 -12.57 -1.28
CA SER A 131 -5.71 -11.50 -0.53
C SER A 131 -4.39 -11.99 0.08
N GLN A 132 -3.39 -11.12 0.05
CA GLN A 132 -2.07 -11.43 0.60
C GLN A 132 -2.05 -11.51 2.12
N ASP A 133 -2.93 -10.78 2.80
CA ASP A 133 -3.05 -10.88 4.26
C ASP A 133 -3.49 -12.29 4.65
N GLU A 134 -4.40 -12.88 3.87
CA GLU A 134 -4.87 -14.25 4.10
C GLU A 134 -3.78 -15.27 3.80
N ASP A 135 -3.02 -15.06 2.72
CA ASP A 135 -1.86 -15.89 2.42
C ASP A 135 -0.87 -15.88 3.59
N ALA A 136 -0.53 -14.70 4.13
CA ALA A 136 0.37 -14.56 5.25
C ALA A 136 -0.12 -15.30 6.50
N LEU A 137 -1.42 -15.18 6.83
CA LEU A 137 -2.01 -15.81 8.00
C LEU A 137 -2.08 -17.34 7.87
N VAL A 138 -2.49 -17.87 6.71
CA VAL A 138 -2.61 -19.33 6.50
C VAL A 138 -1.22 -19.96 6.47
N ASN A 139 -0.25 -19.33 5.80
CA ASN A 139 1.14 -19.80 5.81
C ASN A 139 1.75 -19.75 7.23
N ALA A 140 1.44 -18.73 8.02
CA ALA A 140 1.88 -18.63 9.41
C ALA A 140 1.25 -19.73 10.28
N ALA A 141 -0.05 -19.99 10.14
CA ALA A 141 -0.73 -21.08 10.83
C ALA A 141 -0.12 -22.44 10.48
N ALA A 142 0.17 -22.69 9.20
CA ALA A 142 0.81 -23.91 8.75
C ALA A 142 2.23 -24.09 9.34
N GLN A 143 3.01 -23.01 9.47
CA GLN A 143 4.32 -23.03 10.12
C GLN A 143 4.22 -23.30 11.63
N LEU A 144 3.12 -22.90 12.27
CA LEU A 144 2.78 -23.22 13.67
C LEU A 144 2.03 -24.56 13.79
N HIS A 145 2.27 -25.49 12.88
CA HIS A 145 1.70 -26.84 12.85
C HIS A 145 0.16 -26.93 12.75
N MET A 146 -0.53 -25.84 12.40
CA MET A 146 -1.95 -25.80 12.07
C MET A 146 -2.13 -25.78 10.55
N VAL A 147 -2.03 -26.96 9.93
CA VAL A 147 -1.98 -27.09 8.47
C VAL A 147 -3.38 -27.27 7.90
N TYR A 148 -3.84 -26.30 7.11
CA TYR A 148 -5.03 -26.47 6.28
C TYR A 148 -4.71 -27.41 5.11
N ALA A 149 -5.22 -28.63 5.17
CA ALA A 149 -4.74 -29.75 4.37
C ALA A 149 -5.54 -29.98 3.09
N ASN A 150 -6.87 -29.85 3.15
CA ASN A 150 -7.74 -30.08 2.00
C ASN A 150 -9.14 -29.48 2.21
N LYS A 151 -9.86 -29.23 1.11
CA LYS A 151 -11.28 -28.89 1.09
C LYS A 151 -12.02 -29.77 0.09
N ASN A 152 -12.88 -30.66 0.60
CA ASN A 152 -13.71 -31.55 -0.21
C ASN A 152 -15.17 -31.12 -0.09
N ALA A 153 -15.71 -30.49 -1.14
CA ALA A 153 -17.03 -29.85 -1.10
C ALA A 153 -17.14 -28.87 0.08
N ASN A 154 -17.95 -29.19 1.08
CA ASN A 154 -18.13 -28.37 2.29
C ASN A 154 -17.25 -28.82 3.46
N ILE A 155 -16.53 -29.94 3.37
CA ILE A 155 -15.71 -30.45 4.47
C ILE A 155 -14.26 -29.97 4.31
N LEU A 156 -13.80 -29.19 5.29
CA LEU A 156 -12.42 -28.77 5.48
C LEU A 156 -11.68 -29.78 6.36
N GLU A 157 -10.45 -30.11 5.98
CA GLU A 157 -9.53 -30.94 6.77
C GLU A 157 -8.36 -30.10 7.24
N ILE A 158 -8.14 -30.06 8.55
CA ILE A 158 -7.00 -29.41 9.19
C ILE A 158 -6.20 -30.45 9.95
N ARG A 159 -4.88 -30.27 9.97
CA ARG A 159 -3.96 -31.11 10.73
C ARG A 159 -3.28 -30.24 11.77
N PHE A 160 -3.53 -30.54 13.03
CA PHE A 160 -2.89 -29.90 14.17
C PHE A 160 -2.01 -30.91 14.91
N ASN A 161 -0.69 -30.67 14.97
CA ASN A 161 0.28 -31.59 15.61
C ASN A 161 0.12 -33.07 15.19
N GLY A 162 -0.28 -33.31 13.93
CA GLY A 162 -0.52 -34.64 13.37
C GLY A 162 -1.95 -35.18 13.53
N SER A 163 -2.77 -34.59 14.41
CA SER A 163 -4.18 -34.94 14.57
C SER A 163 -5.04 -34.28 13.49
N VAL A 164 -5.96 -35.04 12.89
CA VAL A 164 -6.85 -34.55 11.85
C VAL A 164 -8.16 -34.04 12.47
N ILE A 165 -8.46 -32.77 12.25
CA ILE A 165 -9.71 -32.11 12.65
C ILE A 165 -10.50 -31.81 11.38
N LYS A 166 -11.79 -32.11 11.39
CA LYS A 166 -12.68 -31.89 10.24
C LYS A 166 -13.78 -30.91 10.63
N TYR A 167 -13.96 -29.90 9.77
CA TYR A 167 -15.01 -28.90 9.90
C TYR A 167 -15.89 -28.94 8.67
N GLU A 168 -17.20 -28.93 8.85
CA GLU A 168 -18.15 -28.66 7.78
C GLU A 168 -18.40 -27.16 7.69
N VAL A 169 -18.10 -26.56 6.53
CA VAL A 169 -18.41 -25.16 6.24
C VAL A 169 -19.88 -25.06 5.94
N LEU A 170 -20.59 -24.33 6.80
CA LEU A 170 -22.01 -24.09 6.65
C LEU A 170 -22.27 -22.85 5.81
N GLU A 171 -21.55 -21.75 6.06
CA GLU A 171 -21.71 -20.50 5.32
C GLU A 171 -20.41 -19.67 5.34
N ILE A 172 -20.17 -18.88 4.29
CA ILE A 172 -19.04 -17.95 4.18
C ILE A 172 -19.59 -16.54 4.01
N LEU A 173 -19.35 -15.69 5.02
CA LEU A 173 -19.67 -14.27 4.96
C LEU A 173 -18.45 -13.51 4.45
N GLU A 174 -18.40 -13.35 3.13
CA GLU A 174 -17.30 -12.69 2.42
C GLU A 174 -16.99 -11.30 2.99
N PHE A 175 -15.74 -10.89 2.80
CA PHE A 175 -15.28 -9.55 3.15
C PHE A 175 -15.98 -8.50 2.29
N THR A 176 -16.47 -7.44 2.93
CA THR A 176 -16.92 -6.23 2.23
C THR A 176 -16.25 -5.00 2.83
N SER A 177 -16.05 -3.96 2.01
CA SER A 177 -15.45 -2.69 2.45
C SER A 177 -16.26 -2.01 3.55
N ASP A 178 -17.58 -2.21 3.57
CA ASP A 178 -18.47 -1.66 4.59
C ASP A 178 -18.34 -2.40 5.93
N ARG A 179 -18.31 -3.74 5.88
CA ARG A 179 -18.19 -4.58 7.10
C ARG A 179 -16.76 -4.60 7.66
N LYS A 180 -15.75 -4.48 6.80
CA LYS A 180 -14.31 -4.54 7.14
C LYS A 180 -13.91 -5.80 7.92
N ARG A 181 -14.67 -6.88 7.75
CA ARG A 181 -14.43 -8.19 8.35
C ARG A 181 -14.97 -9.29 7.45
N MET A 182 -14.44 -10.49 7.63
CA MET A 182 -14.87 -11.72 7.01
C MET A 182 -15.21 -12.71 8.12
N SER A 183 -16.24 -13.52 7.90
CA SER A 183 -16.61 -14.58 8.85
C SER A 183 -16.94 -15.88 8.14
N VAL A 184 -16.73 -16.99 8.83
CA VAL A 184 -17.06 -18.33 8.35
C VAL A 184 -17.81 -19.07 9.46
N VAL A 185 -18.96 -19.64 9.12
CA VAL A 185 -19.72 -20.51 10.03
C VAL A 185 -19.31 -21.95 9.75
N VAL A 186 -18.80 -22.61 10.78
CA VAL A 186 -18.36 -24.01 10.69
C VAL A 186 -19.05 -24.88 11.74
N LYS A 187 -19.26 -26.14 11.39
CA LYS A 187 -19.67 -27.20 12.31
C LYS A 187 -18.53 -28.17 12.52
N ASP A 188 -18.10 -28.34 13.76
CA ASP A 188 -17.10 -29.35 14.11
C ASP A 188 -17.72 -30.74 13.95
N CYS A 189 -17.13 -31.57 13.07
CA CYS A 189 -17.65 -32.90 12.79
C CYS A 189 -17.50 -33.88 13.98
N GLN A 190 -16.64 -33.59 14.96
CA GLN A 190 -16.43 -34.43 16.13
C GLN A 190 -17.38 -34.05 17.27
N THR A 191 -17.48 -32.75 17.58
CA THR A 191 -18.29 -32.26 18.71
C THR A 191 -19.72 -31.90 18.32
N GLY A 192 -19.99 -31.68 17.03
CA GLY A 192 -21.28 -31.22 16.53
C GLY A 192 -21.58 -29.74 16.80
N LYS A 193 -20.65 -29.01 17.44
CA LYS A 193 -20.80 -27.60 17.77
C LYS A 193 -20.71 -26.72 16.53
N ILE A 194 -21.56 -25.71 16.45
CA ILE A 194 -21.51 -24.66 15.42
C ILE A 194 -20.75 -23.47 15.98
N VAL A 195 -19.74 -23.02 15.25
CA VAL A 195 -18.89 -21.89 15.64
C VAL A 195 -18.82 -20.89 14.48
N LEU A 196 -19.09 -19.64 14.79
CA LEU A 196 -18.78 -18.50 13.95
C LEU A 196 -17.34 -18.09 14.19
N LEU A 197 -16.51 -18.12 13.16
CA LEU A 197 -15.14 -17.61 13.18
C LEU A 197 -15.10 -16.29 12.43
N SER A 198 -14.51 -15.24 13.01
CA SER A 198 -14.44 -13.92 12.39
C SER A 198 -13.04 -13.33 12.44
N LYS A 199 -12.67 -12.64 11.36
CA LYS A 199 -11.40 -11.93 11.19
C LYS A 199 -11.69 -10.57 10.56
N GLY A 200 -11.20 -9.50 11.16
CA GLY A 200 -11.43 -8.16 10.62
C GLY A 200 -10.58 -7.06 11.24
N ALA A 201 -10.89 -5.83 10.84
CA ALA A 201 -10.32 -4.64 11.46
C ALA A 201 -10.69 -4.55 12.95
N ASP A 202 -9.84 -3.89 13.72
CA ASP A 202 -10.03 -3.56 15.12
C ASP A 202 -11.38 -2.87 15.39
N GLU A 203 -11.70 -1.85 14.61
CA GLU A 203 -12.97 -1.11 14.65
C GLU A 203 -14.21 -1.95 14.27
N ALA A 204 -14.01 -3.08 13.59
CA ALA A 204 -15.09 -3.94 13.10
C ALA A 204 -15.37 -5.16 13.98
N ILE A 205 -14.43 -5.52 14.87
CA ILE A 205 -14.51 -6.69 15.75
C ILE A 205 -14.66 -6.26 17.22
N LEU A 206 -13.81 -5.35 17.71
CA LEU A 206 -13.75 -5.00 19.13
C LEU A 206 -15.06 -4.42 19.70
N PRO A 207 -15.83 -3.58 18.97
CA PRO A 207 -17.10 -3.06 19.49
C PRO A 207 -18.19 -4.13 19.66
N TYR A 208 -18.02 -5.28 19.00
CA TYR A 208 -18.96 -6.40 19.01
C TYR A 208 -18.52 -7.53 19.94
N ALA A 209 -17.52 -7.30 20.80
CA ALA A 209 -17.09 -8.27 21.81
C ALA A 209 -18.21 -8.52 22.84
N PHE A 210 -18.29 -9.73 23.40
CA PHE A 210 -19.30 -10.08 24.38
C PHE A 210 -19.15 -9.27 25.67
N VAL A 211 -20.28 -9.02 26.32
CA VAL A 211 -20.34 -8.25 27.56
C VAL A 211 -19.61 -8.98 28.68
N GLY A 212 -18.49 -8.43 29.14
CA GLY A 212 -17.69 -8.98 30.25
C GLY A 212 -16.26 -9.38 29.88
N GLN A 213 -15.92 -9.43 28.58
CA GLN A 213 -14.54 -9.65 28.17
C GLN A 213 -13.68 -8.41 28.43
N GLN A 214 -12.47 -8.60 28.99
CA GLN A 214 -11.50 -7.51 29.10
C GLN A 214 -10.83 -7.26 27.74
N THR A 215 -11.28 -6.23 27.03
CA THR A 215 -10.76 -5.87 25.70
C THR A 215 -9.56 -4.91 25.73
N ARG A 216 -9.23 -4.36 26.91
CA ARG A 216 -8.17 -3.34 27.07
C ARG A 216 -6.82 -3.80 26.53
N THR A 217 -6.41 -5.03 26.85
CA THR A 217 -5.12 -5.57 26.41
C THR A 217 -5.04 -5.73 24.89
N PHE A 218 -6.17 -6.03 24.23
CA PHE A 218 -6.21 -6.11 22.76
C PHE A 218 -6.11 -4.73 22.12
N ILE A 219 -6.74 -3.71 22.72
CA ILE A 219 -6.62 -2.31 22.26
C ILE A 219 -5.16 -1.86 22.39
N GLU A 220 -4.52 -2.11 23.54
CA GLU A 220 -3.11 -1.80 23.76
C GLU A 220 -2.20 -2.53 22.74
N ALA A 221 -2.53 -3.78 22.39
CA ALA A 221 -1.80 -4.52 21.37
C ALA A 221 -1.98 -3.93 19.96
N VAL A 222 -3.19 -3.54 19.58
CA VAL A 222 -3.47 -2.87 18.30
C VAL A 222 -2.65 -1.57 18.21
N GLU A 223 -2.67 -0.75 19.26
CA GLU A 223 -1.93 0.51 19.30
C GLU A 223 -0.41 0.28 19.19
N GLN A 224 0.14 -0.66 19.97
CA GLN A 224 1.55 -0.98 19.94
C GLN A 224 2.01 -1.48 18.56
N TYR A 225 1.24 -2.38 17.94
CA TYR A 225 1.59 -2.92 16.62
C TYR A 225 1.41 -1.87 15.51
N ALA A 226 0.42 -1.00 15.62
CA ALA A 226 0.24 0.13 14.70
C ALA A 226 1.42 1.12 14.80
N GLN A 227 1.96 1.38 15.99
CA GLN A 227 3.16 2.20 16.18
C GLN A 227 4.42 1.58 15.55
N LEU A 228 4.43 0.28 15.32
CA LEU A 228 5.51 -0.44 14.65
C LEU A 228 5.31 -0.52 13.13
N GLY A 229 4.26 0.10 12.59
CA GLY A 229 3.92 0.04 11.17
C GLY A 229 3.34 -1.29 10.71
N LEU A 230 2.94 -2.15 11.65
CA LEU A 230 2.33 -3.43 11.33
C LEU A 230 0.83 -3.26 11.09
N ARG A 231 0.32 -3.96 10.09
CA ARG A 231 -1.12 -4.07 9.83
C ARG A 231 -1.73 -5.05 10.82
N THR A 232 -2.73 -4.59 11.57
CA THR A 232 -3.38 -5.39 12.61
C THR A 232 -4.73 -5.94 12.15
N LEU A 233 -5.00 -7.22 12.45
CA LEU A 233 -6.32 -7.82 12.31
C LEU A 233 -6.72 -8.51 13.61
N CYS A 234 -7.93 -8.26 14.08
CA CYS A 234 -8.50 -8.93 15.24
C CYS A 234 -9.17 -10.24 14.81
N LEU A 235 -8.95 -11.29 15.60
CA LEU A 235 -9.55 -12.59 15.43
C LEU A 235 -10.53 -12.84 16.59
N ALA A 236 -11.70 -13.36 16.25
CA ALA A 236 -12.72 -13.67 17.22
C ALA A 236 -13.51 -14.93 16.84
N CYS A 237 -14.18 -15.52 17.82
CA CYS A 237 -15.14 -16.59 17.60
C CYS A 237 -16.41 -16.39 18.41
N ARG A 238 -17.46 -17.14 18.06
CA ARG A 238 -18.69 -17.25 18.85
C ARG A 238 -19.29 -18.62 18.64
N GLU A 239 -19.62 -19.31 19.72
CA GLU A 239 -20.41 -20.55 19.66
C GLU A 239 -21.88 -20.19 19.40
N LEU A 240 -22.48 -20.81 18.38
CA LEU A 240 -23.87 -20.59 17.99
C LEU A 240 -24.72 -21.78 18.43
N ARG A 241 -25.95 -21.50 18.84
CA ARG A 241 -26.93 -22.58 19.05
C ARG A 241 -27.49 -23.04 17.71
N GLU A 242 -27.87 -24.31 17.63
CA GLU A 242 -28.36 -24.92 16.37
C GLU A 242 -29.69 -24.29 15.91
N ASP A 243 -30.58 -23.94 16.84
CA ASP A 243 -31.83 -23.23 16.58
C ASP A 243 -31.58 -21.82 16.00
N GLU A 244 -30.69 -21.06 16.66
CA GLU A 244 -30.27 -19.73 16.24
C GLU A 244 -29.66 -19.74 14.83
N TYR A 245 -28.79 -20.71 14.54
CA TYR A 245 -28.18 -20.86 13.23
C TYR A 245 -29.22 -21.18 12.15
N GLN A 246 -30.18 -22.07 12.42
CA GLN A 246 -31.20 -22.44 11.44
C GLN A 246 -32.12 -21.27 11.10
N GLU A 247 -32.56 -20.50 12.09
CA GLU A 247 -33.36 -19.28 11.88
C GLU A 247 -32.59 -18.26 11.04
N TRP A 248 -31.33 -18.01 11.39
CA TRP A 248 -30.48 -17.10 10.64
C TRP A 248 -30.19 -17.59 9.21
N SER A 249 -29.96 -18.89 9.00
CA SER A 249 -29.67 -19.46 7.68
C SER A 249 -30.82 -19.27 6.71
N LEU A 250 -32.07 -19.38 7.18
CA LEU A 250 -33.26 -19.08 6.37
C LEU A 250 -33.29 -17.62 5.94
N MET A 251 -33.06 -16.70 6.88
CA MET A 251 -32.99 -15.25 6.62
C MET A 251 -31.87 -14.90 5.63
N PHE A 252 -30.69 -15.51 5.79
CA PHE A 252 -29.55 -15.27 4.90
C PHE A 252 -29.80 -15.78 3.48
N LYS A 253 -30.46 -16.95 3.33
CA LYS A 253 -30.86 -17.49 2.02
C LYS A 253 -31.91 -16.61 1.35
N GLU A 254 -32.89 -16.12 2.10
CA GLU A 254 -33.90 -15.18 1.60
C GLU A 254 -33.24 -13.88 1.10
N ALA A 255 -32.36 -13.29 1.92
CA ALA A 255 -31.59 -12.10 1.54
C ALA A 255 -30.74 -12.34 0.28
N SER A 256 -30.09 -13.50 0.19
CA SER A 256 -29.25 -13.88 -0.96
C SER A 256 -30.03 -14.12 -2.25
N SER A 257 -31.29 -14.54 -2.15
CA SER A 257 -32.18 -14.80 -3.29
C SER A 257 -32.93 -13.56 -3.80
N THR A 258 -32.93 -12.47 -3.03
CA THR A 258 -33.64 -11.23 -3.38
C THR A 258 -32.91 -10.50 -4.51
N LEU A 259 -33.66 -9.96 -5.48
CA LEU A 259 -33.12 -9.16 -6.60
C LEU A 259 -32.95 -7.67 -6.28
N VAL A 260 -33.79 -7.13 -5.39
CA VAL A 260 -33.83 -5.72 -4.99
C VAL A 260 -33.06 -5.55 -3.67
N ASP A 261 -32.16 -4.56 -3.61
CA ASP A 261 -31.37 -4.21 -2.42
C ASP A 261 -30.63 -5.40 -1.79
N ARG A 262 -30.20 -6.35 -2.62
CA ARG A 262 -29.55 -7.60 -2.21
C ARG A 262 -28.36 -7.35 -1.28
N GLU A 263 -27.47 -6.44 -1.65
CA GLU A 263 -26.26 -6.12 -0.88
C GLU A 263 -26.60 -5.63 0.53
N TRP A 264 -27.59 -4.75 0.64
CA TRP A 264 -28.03 -4.20 1.93
C TRP A 264 -28.67 -5.28 2.82
N ARG A 265 -29.54 -6.12 2.27
CA ARG A 265 -30.17 -7.23 3.03
C ARG A 265 -29.15 -8.26 3.50
N ILE A 266 -28.16 -8.59 2.68
CA ILE A 266 -27.06 -9.48 3.06
C ILE A 266 -26.25 -8.84 4.20
N ALA A 267 -25.92 -7.55 4.10
CA ALA A 267 -25.19 -6.85 5.15
C ALA A 267 -25.95 -6.84 6.48
N GLU A 268 -27.27 -6.60 6.46
CA GLU A 268 -28.13 -6.66 7.65
C GLU A 268 -28.14 -8.07 8.26
N ALA A 269 -28.31 -9.11 7.43
CA ALA A 269 -28.27 -10.50 7.88
C ALA A 269 -26.92 -10.87 8.50
N CYS A 270 -25.80 -10.43 7.92
CA CYS A 270 -24.47 -10.63 8.49
C CYS A 270 -24.35 -9.96 9.86
N GLN A 271 -24.78 -8.70 9.98
CA GLN A 271 -24.67 -7.95 11.22
C GLN A 271 -25.50 -8.57 12.36
N ARG A 272 -26.63 -9.21 12.05
CA ARG A 272 -27.43 -9.95 13.04
C ARG A 272 -26.75 -11.18 13.61
N LEU A 273 -25.80 -11.80 12.89
CA LEU A 273 -25.03 -12.94 13.41
C LEU A 273 -23.71 -12.50 14.06
N GLU A 274 -23.10 -11.45 13.52
CA GLU A 274 -21.77 -10.95 13.89
C GLU A 274 -21.79 -10.00 15.10
N HIS A 275 -22.23 -10.51 16.25
CA HIS A 275 -22.18 -9.83 17.55
C HIS A 275 -21.75 -10.79 18.66
N ASP A 276 -21.58 -10.29 19.89
CA ASP A 276 -21.19 -11.08 21.09
C ASP A 276 -19.98 -12.00 20.85
N PHE A 277 -18.97 -11.45 20.20
CA PHE A 277 -17.73 -12.14 19.89
C PHE A 277 -16.87 -12.38 21.13
N GLU A 278 -16.31 -13.57 21.25
CA GLU A 278 -15.12 -13.84 22.06
C GLU A 278 -13.88 -13.47 21.25
N VAL A 279 -13.25 -12.35 21.60
CA VAL A 279 -12.02 -11.88 20.95
C VAL A 279 -10.86 -12.77 21.40
N LEU A 280 -10.28 -13.53 20.48
CA LEU A 280 -9.18 -14.45 20.77
C LEU A 280 -7.84 -13.72 20.79
N GLY A 281 -7.68 -12.72 19.92
CA GLY A 281 -6.41 -12.03 19.80
C GLY A 281 -6.29 -11.08 18.62
N VAL A 282 -5.08 -10.53 18.49
CA VAL A 282 -4.69 -9.57 17.46
C VAL A 282 -3.49 -10.13 16.71
N THR A 283 -3.57 -10.19 15.39
CA THR A 283 -2.44 -10.50 14.51
C THR A 283 -1.78 -9.21 14.04
N ALA A 284 -0.48 -9.25 13.76
CA ALA A 284 0.28 -8.13 13.23
C ALA A 284 1.15 -8.59 12.05
N ILE A 285 0.85 -8.01 10.89
CA ILE A 285 1.41 -8.37 9.59
C ILE A 285 2.26 -7.20 9.10
N GLU A 286 3.50 -7.47 8.72
CA GLU A 286 4.40 -6.49 8.11
C GLU A 286 4.20 -6.48 6.60
N ASP A 287 4.01 -5.29 6.03
CA ASP A 287 4.14 -5.03 4.60
C ASP A 287 5.58 -4.58 4.31
N ARG A 288 6.41 -5.51 3.84
CA ARG A 288 7.85 -5.28 3.74
C ARG A 288 8.18 -4.25 2.66
N LEU A 289 9.08 -3.32 2.96
CA LEU A 289 9.64 -2.39 1.97
C LEU A 289 10.42 -3.13 0.87
N GLN A 290 10.40 -2.60 -0.35
CA GLN A 290 11.31 -3.07 -1.40
C GLN A 290 12.76 -2.78 -1.04
N ASP A 291 13.65 -3.64 -1.52
CA ASP A 291 15.09 -3.45 -1.35
C ASP A 291 15.58 -2.10 -1.92
N GLY A 292 16.34 -1.38 -1.11
CA GLY A 292 16.94 -0.09 -1.49
C GLY A 292 16.02 1.12 -1.47
N VAL A 293 14.77 1.01 -0.99
CA VAL A 293 13.82 2.14 -0.93
C VAL A 293 14.32 3.27 -0.02
N PRO A 294 14.67 3.02 1.26
CA PRO A 294 15.11 4.10 2.14
C PRO A 294 16.34 4.86 1.63
N GLU A 295 17.32 4.14 1.06
CA GLU A 295 18.54 4.71 0.51
C GLU A 295 18.28 5.51 -0.77
N THR A 296 17.33 5.06 -1.58
CA THR A 296 16.91 5.74 -2.82
C THR A 296 16.26 7.07 -2.50
N ILE A 297 15.30 7.08 -1.57
CA ILE A 297 14.60 8.30 -1.15
C ILE A 297 15.58 9.27 -0.51
N GLU A 298 16.45 8.80 0.39
CA GLU A 298 17.47 9.64 1.00
C GLU A 298 18.38 10.28 -0.06
N THR A 299 18.81 9.51 -1.07
CA THR A 299 19.65 10.05 -2.16
C THR A 299 18.92 11.10 -2.99
N LEU A 300 17.66 10.84 -3.37
CA LEU A 300 16.86 11.75 -4.20
C LEU A 300 16.50 13.04 -3.44
N ARG A 301 16.22 12.94 -2.13
CA ARG A 301 16.02 14.09 -1.26
C ARG A 301 17.27 14.96 -1.14
N LYS A 302 18.46 14.34 -1.01
CA LYS A 302 19.74 15.06 -1.05
C LYS A 302 19.98 15.77 -2.38
N ALA A 303 19.37 15.30 -3.47
CA ALA A 303 19.40 15.95 -4.78
C ALA A 303 18.38 17.10 -4.92
N GLY A 304 17.57 17.39 -3.89
CA GLY A 304 16.58 18.47 -3.87
C GLY A 304 15.18 18.06 -4.32
N ILE A 305 14.90 16.77 -4.47
CA ILE A 305 13.60 16.27 -4.91
C ILE A 305 12.67 16.08 -3.70
N ASN A 306 11.46 16.62 -3.82
CA ASN A 306 10.38 16.54 -2.84
C ASN A 306 9.55 15.26 -3.04
N PHE A 307 8.98 14.74 -1.96
CA PHE A 307 8.29 13.44 -1.97
C PHE A 307 6.91 13.51 -1.36
N TRP A 308 5.91 13.05 -2.09
CA TRP A 308 4.54 12.95 -1.63
C TRP A 308 4.08 11.50 -1.69
N MET A 309 3.71 10.92 -0.55
CA MET A 309 3.15 9.58 -0.47
C MET A 309 1.63 9.66 -0.56
N LEU A 310 1.04 8.99 -1.56
CA LEU A 310 -0.40 9.01 -1.81
C LEU A 310 -0.96 7.59 -1.68
N THR A 311 -1.60 7.28 -0.56
CA THR A 311 -2.04 5.91 -0.25
C THR A 311 -3.51 5.79 0.13
N GLY A 312 -4.10 4.63 -0.16
CA GLY A 312 -5.43 4.24 0.34
C GLY A 312 -5.43 3.77 1.80
N ASP A 313 -4.26 3.61 2.42
CA ASP A 313 -4.11 3.08 3.77
C ASP A 313 -4.54 4.04 4.87
N LYS A 314 -4.69 3.51 6.10
CA LYS A 314 -4.92 4.29 7.31
C LYS A 314 -3.70 5.17 7.62
N GLN A 315 -3.97 6.33 8.21
CA GLN A 315 -2.99 7.34 8.60
C GLN A 315 -1.80 6.78 9.39
N ASN A 316 -2.05 6.02 10.46
CA ASN A 316 -0.96 5.47 11.29
C ASN A 316 -0.01 4.56 10.50
N THR A 317 -0.55 3.68 9.67
CA THR A 317 0.25 2.78 8.82
C THR A 317 1.06 3.57 7.80
N ALA A 318 0.44 4.56 7.15
CA ALA A 318 1.12 5.42 6.18
C ALA A 318 2.28 6.21 6.82
N ILE A 319 2.07 6.79 8.00
CA ILE A 319 3.11 7.52 8.76
C ILE A 319 4.28 6.59 9.09
N GLN A 320 4.02 5.35 9.54
CA GLN A 320 5.09 4.42 9.90
C GLN A 320 5.89 3.93 8.69
N ILE A 321 5.22 3.69 7.56
CA ILE A 321 5.90 3.37 6.31
C ILE A 321 6.73 4.57 5.83
N ALA A 322 6.20 5.78 5.95
CA ALA A 322 6.93 7.01 5.63
C ALA A 322 8.19 7.18 6.50
N LEU A 323 8.09 6.94 7.82
CA LEU A 323 9.25 6.94 8.73
C LEU A 323 10.28 5.87 8.33
N SER A 324 9.82 4.65 8.05
CA SER A 324 10.70 3.53 7.63
C SER A 324 11.39 3.79 6.29
N CYS A 325 10.75 4.56 5.40
CA CYS A 325 11.26 4.95 4.10
C CYS A 325 12.13 6.23 4.12
N ASN A 326 12.39 6.83 5.28
CA ASN A 326 13.06 8.13 5.41
C ASN A 326 12.36 9.29 4.68
N PHE A 327 11.02 9.25 4.55
CA PHE A 327 10.24 10.41 4.12
C PHE A 327 10.28 11.53 5.15
N ILE A 328 10.44 11.20 6.43
CA ILE A 328 10.46 12.17 7.51
C ILE A 328 11.51 11.74 8.52
N SER A 329 12.32 12.69 8.96
CA SER A 329 13.26 12.47 10.05
C SER A 329 12.49 12.23 11.37
N PRO A 330 12.87 11.25 12.20
CA PRO A 330 12.22 11.07 13.50
C PRO A 330 12.42 12.30 14.40
N GLU A 331 11.51 12.49 15.36
CA GLU A 331 11.63 13.53 16.37
C GLU A 331 12.96 13.39 17.14
N PRO A 332 13.67 14.49 17.47
CA PRO A 332 13.23 15.89 17.39
C PRO A 332 13.57 16.61 16.06
N LYS A 333 14.11 15.91 15.05
CA LYS A 333 14.58 16.54 13.80
C LYS A 333 13.47 16.81 12.78
N GLY A 334 12.45 15.96 12.75
CA GLY A 334 11.26 16.16 11.93
C GLY A 334 10.04 16.56 12.74
N GLN A 335 9.06 17.15 12.05
CA GLN A 335 7.78 17.56 12.62
C GLN A 335 6.64 17.14 11.69
N LEU A 336 5.65 16.44 12.25
CA LEU A 336 4.45 16.02 11.56
C LEU A 336 3.29 16.96 11.89
N LEU A 337 2.65 17.51 10.86
CA LEU A 337 1.50 18.41 10.99
C LEU A 337 0.23 17.73 10.44
N LEU A 338 -0.72 17.45 11.31
CA LEU A 338 -1.95 16.74 10.95
C LEU A 338 -3.06 17.71 10.51
N ILE A 339 -3.73 17.37 9.42
CA ILE A 339 -4.91 18.08 8.90
C ILE A 339 -6.11 17.14 9.04
N ASP A 340 -6.77 17.25 10.19
CA ASP A 340 -7.89 16.40 10.55
C ASP A 340 -9.14 17.26 10.83
N GLY A 341 -10.32 16.70 10.56
CA GLY A 341 -11.59 17.34 10.86
C GLY A 341 -12.78 16.53 10.35
N LYS A 342 -13.88 16.53 11.10
CA LYS A 342 -15.14 15.89 10.71
C LYS A 342 -16.12 16.86 10.06
N THR A 343 -15.93 18.16 10.30
CA THR A 343 -16.74 19.25 9.74
C THR A 343 -15.88 20.18 8.89
N GLU A 344 -16.51 20.93 7.96
CA GLU A 344 -15.80 21.89 7.10
C GLU A 344 -15.02 22.94 7.93
N ASP A 345 -15.63 23.43 9.01
CA ASP A 345 -14.99 24.40 9.92
C ASP A 345 -13.78 23.83 10.66
N GLU A 346 -13.82 22.57 11.08
CA GLU A 346 -12.68 21.91 11.72
C GLU A 346 -11.51 21.76 10.76
N VAL A 347 -11.78 21.31 9.53
CA VAL A 347 -10.77 21.16 8.48
C VAL A 347 -10.15 22.53 8.16
N CYS A 348 -10.96 23.58 8.05
CA CYS A 348 -10.49 24.95 7.83
C CYS A 348 -9.50 25.40 8.93
N ARG A 349 -9.90 25.30 10.21
CA ARG A 349 -9.05 25.70 11.34
C ARG A 349 -7.77 24.86 11.40
N SER A 350 -7.84 23.57 11.09
CA SER A 350 -6.65 22.71 11.06
C SER A 350 -5.71 23.12 9.93
N LEU A 351 -6.23 23.36 8.73
CA LEU A 351 -5.45 23.81 7.57
C LEU A 351 -4.76 25.15 7.84
N GLU A 352 -5.48 26.13 8.40
CA GLU A 352 -4.92 27.44 8.75
C GLU A 352 -3.80 27.34 9.79
N ARG A 353 -3.98 26.49 10.81
CA ARG A 353 -2.95 26.22 11.83
C ARG A 353 -1.68 25.62 11.21
N VAL A 354 -1.85 24.62 10.34
CA VAL A 354 -0.73 23.96 9.66
C VAL A 354 -0.01 24.93 8.73
N LEU A 355 -0.75 25.74 7.96
CA LEU A 355 -0.19 26.79 7.12
C LEU A 355 0.63 27.81 7.91
N LEU A 356 0.09 28.31 9.02
CA LEU A 356 0.78 29.27 9.87
C LEU A 356 2.07 28.67 10.43
N THR A 357 2.05 27.40 10.83
CA THR A 357 3.23 26.68 11.33
C THR A 357 4.28 26.52 10.22
N MET A 358 3.87 26.10 9.01
CA MET A 358 4.78 25.97 7.87
C MET A 358 5.44 27.30 7.50
N ARG A 359 4.68 28.41 7.48
CA ARG A 359 5.21 29.75 7.20
C ARG A 359 6.29 30.19 8.19
N ILE A 360 6.11 29.86 9.48
CA ILE A 360 7.09 30.18 10.53
C ILE A 360 8.34 29.29 10.36
N THR A 361 8.14 27.99 10.15
CA THR A 361 9.22 27.00 10.10
C THR A 361 10.04 27.05 8.82
N SER A 362 9.58 27.72 7.75
CA SER A 362 10.41 28.01 6.56
C SER A 362 11.75 28.69 6.89
N SER A 363 11.87 29.30 8.07
CA SER A 363 13.07 29.95 8.61
C SER A 363 14.07 29.00 9.27
N GLU A 364 13.64 27.80 9.70
CA GLU A 364 14.45 26.80 10.40
C GLU A 364 14.67 25.55 9.52
N PRO A 365 15.82 24.85 9.63
CA PRO A 365 16.11 23.64 8.86
C PRO A 365 15.39 22.39 9.43
N LYS A 366 14.16 22.53 9.94
CA LYS A 366 13.37 21.38 10.43
C LYS A 366 12.69 20.67 9.27
N ASP A 367 12.69 19.35 9.33
CA ASP A 367 12.08 18.48 8.33
C ASP A 367 10.57 18.40 8.60
N VAL A 368 9.79 19.34 8.05
CA VAL A 368 8.35 19.40 8.29
C VAL A 368 7.58 18.71 7.17
N ALA A 369 6.64 17.85 7.55
CA ALA A 369 5.70 17.21 6.64
C ALA A 369 4.27 17.37 7.15
N PHE A 370 3.31 17.47 6.22
CA PHE A 370 1.90 17.41 6.59
C PHE A 370 1.28 16.06 6.26
N VAL A 371 0.25 15.69 7.02
CA VAL A 371 -0.56 14.49 6.81
C VAL A 371 -2.00 14.90 6.66
N VAL A 372 -2.68 14.37 5.65
CA VAL A 372 -4.10 14.66 5.38
C VAL A 372 -4.84 13.39 4.98
N ASP A 373 -6.03 13.20 5.55
CA ASP A 373 -6.94 12.13 5.16
C ASP A 373 -7.79 12.52 3.94
N GLY A 374 -8.22 11.53 3.15
CA GLY A 374 -8.98 11.73 1.91
C GLY A 374 -10.26 12.55 2.08
N TRP A 375 -10.94 12.45 3.22
CA TRP A 375 -12.12 13.27 3.55
C TRP A 375 -11.76 14.75 3.74
N ALA A 376 -10.76 15.03 4.58
CA ALA A 376 -10.28 16.38 4.81
C ALA A 376 -9.70 16.99 3.53
N LEU A 377 -9.03 16.17 2.70
CA LEU A 377 -8.51 16.57 1.41
C LEU A 377 -9.62 16.99 0.44
N GLU A 378 -10.73 16.26 0.38
CA GLU A 378 -11.86 16.60 -0.49
C GLU A 378 -12.44 17.98 -0.14
N ILE A 379 -12.65 18.23 1.15
CA ILE A 379 -13.11 19.54 1.65
C ILE A 379 -12.09 20.63 1.34
N ALA A 380 -10.81 20.38 1.60
CA ALA A 380 -9.73 21.33 1.36
C ALA A 380 -9.61 21.71 -0.13
N LEU A 381 -9.67 20.74 -1.05
CA LEU A 381 -9.59 20.97 -2.50
C LEU A 381 -10.84 21.67 -3.05
N LYS A 382 -12.02 21.41 -2.48
CA LYS A 382 -13.29 21.98 -2.95
C LYS A 382 -13.52 23.41 -2.45
N HIS A 383 -13.32 23.66 -1.15
CA HIS A 383 -13.67 24.93 -0.51
C HIS A 383 -12.45 25.83 -0.25
N TYR A 384 -11.26 25.25 -0.04
CA TYR A 384 -10.07 25.98 0.39
C TYR A 384 -8.86 25.81 -0.55
N ARG A 385 -9.13 25.59 -1.85
CA ARG A 385 -8.09 25.23 -2.85
C ARG A 385 -6.87 26.14 -2.79
N LYS A 386 -7.06 27.46 -2.72
CA LYS A 386 -5.96 28.44 -2.67
C LYS A 386 -5.04 28.25 -1.46
N ALA A 387 -5.63 28.07 -0.28
CA ALA A 387 -4.89 27.84 0.96
C ALA A 387 -4.14 26.50 0.90
N PHE A 388 -4.79 25.46 0.38
CA PHE A 388 -4.14 24.16 0.19
C PHE A 388 -3.02 24.19 -0.86
N THR A 389 -3.16 24.94 -1.96
CA THR A 389 -2.08 25.17 -2.93
C THR A 389 -0.89 25.85 -2.27
N GLU A 390 -1.12 26.88 -1.45
CA GLU A 390 -0.03 27.53 -0.73
C GLU A 390 0.68 26.56 0.22
N LEU A 391 -0.08 25.71 0.91
CA LEU A 391 0.49 24.66 1.76
C LEU A 391 1.37 23.70 0.95
N ALA A 392 0.86 23.26 -0.21
CA ALA A 392 1.54 22.34 -1.10
C ALA A 392 2.90 22.90 -1.56
N ILE A 393 2.96 24.18 -1.91
CA ILE A 393 4.18 24.88 -2.32
C ILE A 393 5.21 24.95 -1.19
N LEU A 394 4.75 25.20 0.04
CA LEU A 394 5.63 25.27 1.22
C LEU A 394 6.12 23.90 1.68
N SER A 395 5.39 22.84 1.36
CA SER A 395 5.69 21.48 1.83
C SER A 395 6.68 20.74 0.93
N ARG A 396 7.79 20.28 1.50
CA ARG A 396 8.71 19.35 0.82
C ARG A 396 8.24 17.90 0.88
N THR A 397 7.44 17.58 1.89
CA THR A 397 6.94 16.23 2.11
C THR A 397 5.49 16.27 2.55
N ALA A 398 4.69 15.38 1.95
CA ALA A 398 3.29 15.19 2.30
C ALA A 398 2.93 13.70 2.34
N ILE A 399 2.03 13.34 3.25
CA ILE A 399 1.44 12.00 3.32
C ILE A 399 -0.07 12.15 3.21
N CYS A 400 -0.64 11.68 2.11
CA CYS A 400 -2.08 11.71 1.88
C CYS A 400 -2.62 10.29 2.07
N CYS A 401 -3.52 10.12 3.03
CA CYS A 401 -4.04 8.82 3.48
C CYS A 401 -5.49 8.65 3.02
N ARG A 402 -5.94 7.40 2.86
CA ARG A 402 -7.29 7.07 2.37
C ARG A 402 -7.71 7.82 1.09
N VAL A 403 -6.75 8.09 0.18
CA VAL A 403 -7.05 8.83 -1.06
C VAL A 403 -7.56 7.92 -2.17
N THR A 404 -8.57 8.39 -2.90
CA THR A 404 -9.10 7.71 -4.09
C THR A 404 -8.21 7.95 -5.32
N PRO A 405 -8.28 7.09 -6.36
CA PRO A 405 -7.54 7.30 -7.62
C PRO A 405 -7.77 8.68 -8.26
N SER A 406 -8.98 9.23 -8.14
CA SER A 406 -9.30 10.56 -8.65
C SER A 406 -8.61 11.66 -7.84
N GLN A 407 -8.55 11.53 -6.51
CA GLN A 407 -7.86 12.47 -5.64
C GLN A 407 -6.35 12.45 -5.87
N LYS A 408 -5.75 11.27 -6.11
CA LYS A 408 -4.33 11.18 -6.48
C LYS A 408 -4.02 12.04 -7.70
N ALA A 409 -4.82 11.91 -8.76
CA ALA A 409 -4.65 12.73 -9.97
C ALA A 409 -4.86 14.24 -9.71
N GLN A 410 -5.85 14.62 -8.89
CA GLN A 410 -6.07 16.03 -8.53
C GLN A 410 -4.88 16.66 -7.79
N LEU A 411 -4.19 15.90 -6.95
CA LEU A 411 -2.97 16.36 -6.26
C LEU A 411 -1.81 16.59 -7.24
N VAL A 412 -1.65 15.70 -8.22
CA VAL A 412 -0.67 15.87 -9.31
C VAL A 412 -0.98 17.12 -10.14
N GLU A 413 -2.25 17.29 -10.53
CA GLU A 413 -2.70 18.46 -11.27
C GLU A 413 -2.46 19.76 -10.49
N LEU A 414 -2.66 19.75 -9.17
CA LEU A 414 -2.42 20.89 -8.31
C LEU A 414 -0.95 21.35 -8.37
N LEU A 415 0.00 20.43 -8.19
CA LEU A 415 1.43 20.73 -8.23
C LEU A 415 1.87 21.19 -9.63
N LYS A 416 1.36 20.52 -10.67
CA LYS A 416 1.61 20.89 -12.06
C LYS A 416 1.07 22.29 -12.40
N SER A 417 -0.07 22.69 -11.83
CA SER A 417 -0.60 24.05 -11.99
C SER A 417 0.25 25.14 -11.33
N CYS A 418 1.20 24.74 -10.46
CA CYS A 418 2.18 25.62 -9.84
C CYS A 418 3.52 25.65 -10.61
N ASP A 419 3.56 25.12 -11.85
CA ASP A 419 4.74 25.04 -12.72
C ASP A 419 5.88 24.15 -12.19
N TYR A 420 5.58 23.25 -11.24
CA TYR A 420 6.53 22.24 -10.80
C TYR A 420 6.60 21.07 -11.77
N ARG A 421 7.81 20.53 -11.98
CA ARG A 421 8.00 19.28 -12.72
C ARG A 421 7.67 18.07 -11.87
N THR A 422 6.64 17.36 -12.29
CA THR A 422 6.03 16.27 -11.52
C THR A 422 6.34 14.90 -12.10
N LEU A 423 6.76 13.97 -11.24
CA LEU A 423 6.89 12.55 -11.56
C LEU A 423 5.93 11.75 -10.69
N ALA A 424 5.15 10.86 -11.31
CA ALA A 424 4.28 9.94 -10.59
C ALA A 424 4.76 8.49 -10.78
N ILE A 425 4.81 7.73 -9.68
CA ILE A 425 5.20 6.32 -9.68
C ILE A 425 4.16 5.42 -8.99
N GLY A 426 3.83 4.30 -9.63
CA GLY A 426 2.84 3.33 -9.14
C GLY A 426 2.99 1.96 -9.83
N ASP A 427 2.34 0.92 -9.31
CA ASP A 427 2.34 -0.44 -9.87
C ASP A 427 0.94 -0.91 -10.30
N GLY A 428 -0.12 -0.43 -9.64
CA GLY A 428 -1.49 -0.89 -9.83
C GLY A 428 -2.34 -0.09 -10.81
N GLY A 429 -3.52 -0.63 -11.15
CA GLY A 429 -4.53 0.06 -11.98
C GLY A 429 -5.07 1.36 -11.35
N ASN A 430 -5.01 1.45 -10.02
CA ASN A 430 -5.43 2.62 -9.24
C ASN A 430 -4.53 3.84 -9.47
N ASP A 431 -3.29 3.63 -9.94
CA ASP A 431 -2.29 4.69 -10.11
C ASP A 431 -2.21 5.18 -11.55
N VAL A 432 -2.87 4.50 -12.50
CA VAL A 432 -2.85 4.85 -13.92
C VAL A 432 -3.24 6.32 -14.14
N ARG A 433 -4.28 6.80 -13.45
CA ARG A 433 -4.72 8.21 -13.57
C ARG A 433 -3.69 9.19 -13.00
N MET A 434 -3.04 8.83 -11.90
CA MET A 434 -1.97 9.63 -11.29
C MET A 434 -0.75 9.72 -12.21
N ILE A 435 -0.34 8.57 -12.77
CA ILE A 435 0.76 8.42 -13.72
C ILE A 435 0.51 9.25 -14.99
N GLN A 436 -0.68 9.16 -15.57
CA GLN A 436 -1.03 9.90 -16.79
C GLN A 436 -1.18 11.41 -16.57
N GLN A 437 -1.49 11.85 -15.35
CA GLN A 437 -1.65 13.27 -15.05
C GLN A 437 -0.30 13.99 -14.86
N ALA A 438 0.74 13.27 -14.46
CA ALA A 438 2.07 13.81 -14.21
C ALA A 438 2.78 14.22 -15.50
N ASP A 439 3.87 14.98 -15.39
CA ASP A 439 4.74 15.26 -16.54
C ASP A 439 5.55 14.02 -16.93
N ILE A 440 5.87 13.18 -15.96
CA ILE A 440 6.58 11.92 -16.16
C ILE A 440 5.88 10.81 -15.39
N GLY A 441 5.42 9.80 -16.11
CA GLY A 441 4.85 8.58 -15.54
C GLY A 441 5.89 7.46 -15.42
N VAL A 442 6.04 6.88 -14.24
CA VAL A 442 6.86 5.68 -14.00
C VAL A 442 5.98 4.53 -13.50
N GLY A 443 6.02 3.40 -14.17
CA GLY A 443 5.26 2.21 -13.80
C GLY A 443 6.16 1.09 -13.29
N ILE A 444 5.91 0.59 -12.09
CA ILE A 444 6.62 -0.58 -11.58
C ILE A 444 6.01 -1.84 -12.20
N SER A 445 6.86 -2.66 -12.83
CA SER A 445 6.47 -3.96 -13.36
C SER A 445 6.42 -5.00 -12.24
N GLY A 446 5.37 -4.92 -11.43
CA GLY A 446 5.17 -5.74 -10.23
C GLY A 446 4.26 -6.96 -10.40
N ARG A 447 3.87 -7.56 -9.27
CA ARG A 447 3.02 -8.76 -9.22
C ARG A 447 1.52 -8.49 -9.39
N GLU A 448 1.06 -7.26 -9.09
CA GLU A 448 -0.36 -6.90 -9.17
C GLU A 448 -0.86 -6.71 -10.62
N GLY A 449 0.05 -6.58 -11.58
CA GLY A 449 -0.26 -6.51 -13.00
C GLY A 449 0.67 -5.58 -13.77
N LEU A 450 0.45 -5.48 -15.08
CA LEU A 450 1.22 -4.61 -15.98
C LEU A 450 0.45 -3.35 -16.38
N GLN A 451 -0.63 -3.01 -15.67
CA GLN A 451 -1.52 -1.91 -16.06
C GLN A 451 -0.81 -0.54 -15.92
N ALA A 452 -0.18 -0.28 -14.78
CA ALA A 452 0.62 0.93 -14.57
C ALA A 452 1.81 0.99 -15.52
N ALA A 453 2.57 -0.11 -15.63
CA ALA A 453 3.73 -0.23 -16.52
C ALA A 453 3.40 0.06 -18.00
N ARG A 454 2.23 -0.38 -18.49
CA ARG A 454 1.79 -0.11 -19.88
C ARG A 454 1.30 1.32 -20.10
N ALA A 455 0.82 1.98 -19.05
CA ALA A 455 0.32 3.35 -19.12
C ALA A 455 1.41 4.40 -18.85
N ALA A 456 2.58 3.98 -18.39
CA ALA A 456 3.69 4.84 -18.00
C ALA A 456 4.66 5.14 -19.15
N ASP A 457 5.35 6.28 -19.04
CA ASP A 457 6.42 6.67 -19.96
C ASP A 457 7.67 5.80 -19.79
N TYR A 458 7.97 5.43 -18.54
CA TYR A 458 9.06 4.53 -18.17
C TYR A 458 8.51 3.38 -17.34
N SER A 459 8.97 2.16 -17.59
CA SER A 459 8.77 1.03 -16.70
C SER A 459 10.07 0.58 -16.07
N ILE A 460 10.04 0.30 -14.77
CA ILE A 460 11.17 -0.22 -14.00
C ILE A 460 10.74 -1.43 -13.17
N GLY A 461 11.66 -2.34 -12.86
CA GLY A 461 11.33 -3.54 -12.06
C GLY A 461 11.15 -3.27 -10.56
N LYS A 462 11.93 -2.34 -9.99
CA LYS A 462 11.93 -2.01 -8.55
C LYS A 462 12.10 -0.51 -8.34
N PHE A 463 11.59 0.01 -7.23
CA PHE A 463 11.67 1.44 -6.88
C PHE A 463 13.12 1.97 -6.84
N ARG A 464 14.08 1.15 -6.39
CA ARG A 464 15.50 1.56 -6.29
C ARG A 464 16.13 2.03 -7.61
N PHE A 465 15.61 1.58 -8.75
CA PHE A 465 16.11 2.00 -10.06
C PHE A 465 15.75 3.45 -10.40
N LEU A 466 14.78 4.05 -9.69
CA LEU A 466 14.43 5.46 -9.83
C LEU A 466 15.61 6.38 -9.56
N LYS A 467 16.48 6.01 -8.59
CA LYS A 467 17.74 6.71 -8.31
C LYS A 467 18.60 6.85 -9.57
N ARG A 468 18.77 5.76 -10.31
CA ARG A 468 19.63 5.73 -11.49
C ARG A 468 18.95 6.37 -12.70
N LEU A 469 17.65 6.12 -12.87
CA LEU A 469 16.84 6.73 -13.92
C LEU A 469 16.90 8.27 -13.87
N ILE A 470 16.73 8.86 -12.68
CA ILE A 470 16.74 10.31 -12.52
C ILE A 470 18.17 10.88 -12.51
N LEU A 471 19.03 10.39 -11.59
CA LEU A 471 20.31 11.05 -11.31
C LEU A 471 21.38 10.79 -12.39
N VAL A 472 21.29 9.68 -13.12
CA VAL A 472 22.21 9.34 -14.20
C VAL A 472 21.58 9.69 -15.54
N HIS A 473 20.50 8.99 -15.92
CA HIS A 473 19.91 9.16 -17.25
C HIS A 473 19.23 10.51 -17.41
N GLY A 474 18.44 10.96 -16.44
CA GLY A 474 17.80 12.27 -16.47
C GLY A 474 18.81 13.41 -16.53
N ARG A 475 19.78 13.42 -15.61
CA ARG A 475 20.84 14.46 -15.59
C ARG A 475 21.65 14.49 -16.89
N TYR A 476 22.06 13.34 -17.43
CA TYR A 476 22.82 13.31 -18.68
C TYR A 476 21.98 13.71 -19.88
N SER A 477 20.73 13.25 -19.97
CA SER A 477 19.82 13.62 -21.05
C SER A 477 19.57 15.13 -21.06
N TYR A 478 19.31 15.73 -19.89
CA TYR A 478 19.13 17.16 -19.74
C TYR A 478 20.35 17.96 -20.22
N ASN A 479 21.54 17.66 -19.69
CA ASN A 479 22.76 18.38 -20.05
C ASN A 479 23.13 18.23 -21.53
N ARG A 480 22.97 17.02 -22.09
CA ARG A 480 23.29 16.77 -23.50
C ARG A 480 22.28 17.45 -24.44
N THR A 481 20.98 17.45 -24.10
CA THR A 481 19.95 18.18 -24.85
C THR A 481 20.19 19.69 -24.82
N ALA A 482 20.55 20.25 -23.67
CA ALA A 482 20.90 21.66 -23.53
C ALA A 482 22.11 22.02 -24.40
N PHE A 483 23.18 21.22 -24.33
CA PHE A 483 24.38 21.42 -25.14
C PHE A 483 24.08 21.32 -26.64
N LEU A 484 23.35 20.29 -27.08
CA LEU A 484 23.01 20.08 -28.49
C LEU A 484 22.18 21.25 -29.04
N SER A 485 21.21 21.73 -28.25
CA SER A 485 20.38 22.87 -28.62
C SER A 485 21.24 24.13 -28.81
N GLN A 486 22.08 24.47 -27.82
CA GLN A 486 22.99 25.62 -27.88
C GLN A 486 23.96 25.51 -29.06
N TYR A 487 24.56 24.35 -29.25
CA TYR A 487 25.50 24.09 -30.34
C TYR A 487 24.83 24.21 -31.72
N SER A 488 23.60 23.71 -31.86
CA SER A 488 22.85 23.82 -33.12
C SER A 488 22.58 25.28 -33.49
N PHE A 489 22.18 26.11 -32.51
CA PHE A 489 22.01 27.56 -32.73
C PHE A 489 23.35 28.23 -33.06
N TYR A 490 24.40 27.95 -32.28
CA TYR A 490 25.74 28.50 -32.53
C TYR A 490 26.22 28.20 -33.95
N LYS A 491 26.21 26.93 -34.37
CA LYS A 491 26.66 26.49 -35.69
C LYS A 491 25.92 27.21 -36.81
N SER A 492 24.59 27.31 -36.71
CA SER A 492 23.77 27.98 -37.72
C SER A 492 24.01 29.48 -37.76
N LEU A 493 24.14 30.14 -36.60
CA LEU A 493 24.43 31.57 -36.55
C LEU A 493 25.79 31.90 -37.18
N VAL A 494 26.83 31.10 -36.89
CA VAL A 494 28.16 31.30 -37.47
C VAL A 494 28.13 31.18 -39.00
N ILE A 495 27.49 30.14 -39.55
CA ILE A 495 27.39 29.95 -41.00
C ILE A 495 26.64 31.12 -41.67
N CYS A 496 25.51 31.53 -41.09
CA CYS A 496 24.73 32.65 -41.62
C CYS A 496 25.50 33.97 -41.52
N PHE A 497 26.24 34.19 -40.44
CA PHE A 497 27.04 35.40 -40.27
C PHE A 497 28.14 35.50 -41.34
N ILE A 498 28.80 34.39 -41.68
CA ILE A 498 29.76 34.33 -42.78
C ILE A 498 29.08 34.68 -44.12
N GLN A 499 27.89 34.15 -44.39
CA GLN A 499 27.14 34.48 -45.61
C GLN A 499 26.78 35.96 -45.70
N ILE A 500 26.35 36.58 -44.59
CA ILE A 500 26.05 38.02 -44.55
C ILE A 500 27.31 38.84 -44.83
N LEU A 501 28.45 38.49 -44.23
CA LEU A 501 29.71 39.18 -44.48
C LEU A 501 30.16 39.07 -45.95
N CYS A 502 29.99 37.90 -46.57
CA CYS A 502 30.32 37.67 -47.97
C CYS A 502 29.35 38.31 -48.96
N LEU A 503 28.11 38.64 -48.54
CA LEU A 503 27.13 39.35 -49.36
C LEU A 503 27.32 40.89 -49.30
N TRP A 504 28.01 41.38 -48.27
CA TRP A 504 28.28 42.82 -48.10
C TRP A 504 29.56 43.25 -48.83
N ASN A 505 30.55 42.37 -48.94
CA ASN A 505 31.72 42.56 -49.83
C ASN A 505 31.39 42.17 -51.26
#